data_AF-A0A7S2AT53-F1
#
_entry.id   AF-A0A7S2AT53-F1
#
_cell.length_a   1.000
_cell.length_b   1.000
_cell.length_c   1.000
_cell.angle_alpha   90.00
_cell.angle_beta   90.00
_cell.angle_gamma   90.00
#
_symmetry.space_group_name_H-M   'P 1'
#
loop_
_entity.id
_entity.type
_entity.pdbx_description
1 polymer ?
#
loop_
_entity_poly.entity_id
_entity_poly.type
_entity_poly.pdbx_seq_one_letter_code
_entity_poly.pdbx_strand_id
1 'polypeptide(L)'
;FEGEGLAPQVVTQSESTLDAIAALPGGESLLPTDAQAARKVEEWRRRINDLLLPDGKMAVLGNDRAGVESMLRVMDKSIVGPFLAGDYSIADISAAPFIQRLESEFGLPDDCEMLRAWWIAVSSREAVAQTVQGSWWWWW
;
A
#
# COMPACT_ATOMS: atom_id res chain seq x y z
N PHE A 1 -21.44 32.20 16.48
CA PHE A 1 -20.75 30.90 16.60
C PHE A 1 -19.31 31.13 16.17
N GLU A 2 -18.50 31.58 17.11
CA GLU A 2 -17.04 31.61 16.94
C GLU A 2 -16.58 30.18 17.21
N GLY A 3 -16.38 29.41 16.14
CA GLY A 3 -15.69 28.13 16.25
C GLY A 3 -14.23 28.44 16.50
N GLU A 4 -13.70 27.97 17.63
CA GLU A 4 -12.26 27.91 17.88
C GLU A 4 -11.60 27.24 16.67
N GLY A 5 -10.98 28.06 15.82
CA GLY A 5 -10.30 27.59 14.63
C GLY A 5 -9.09 26.79 15.07
N LEU A 6 -9.24 25.47 15.14
CA LEU A 6 -8.11 24.55 15.27
C LEU A 6 -7.10 24.97 14.19
N ALA A 7 -5.91 25.36 14.64
CA ALA A 7 -4.82 25.68 13.72
C ALA A 7 -4.62 24.48 12.79
N PRO A 8 -4.40 24.71 11.48
CA PRO A 8 -4.20 23.61 10.54
C PRO A 8 -3.06 22.72 11.04
N GLN A 9 -3.38 21.47 11.35
CA GLN A 9 -2.39 20.49 11.77
C GLN A 9 -1.63 20.01 10.54
N VAL A 10 -0.34 20.33 10.49
CA VAL A 10 0.55 19.80 9.46
C VAL A 10 1.01 18.41 9.90
N VAL A 11 0.61 17.38 9.15
CA VAL A 11 1.11 16.02 9.31
C VAL A 11 2.10 15.74 8.19
N THR A 12 3.32 15.36 8.55
CA THR A 12 4.35 14.90 7.63
C THR A 12 4.61 13.42 7.92
N GLN A 13 5.00 12.63 6.92
CA GLN A 13 5.02 11.15 6.88
C GLN A 13 3.74 10.52 6.33
N SER A 14 3.88 9.72 5.26
CA SER A 14 2.77 9.11 4.52
C SER A 14 1.86 8.26 5.40
N GLU A 15 2.43 7.43 6.29
CA GLU A 15 1.63 6.58 7.18
C GLU A 15 0.83 7.41 8.21
N SER A 16 1.47 8.41 8.81
CA SER A 16 0.79 9.33 9.73
C SER A 16 -0.28 10.15 9.02
N THR A 17 -0.07 10.51 7.75
CA THR A 17 -1.09 11.16 6.92
C THR A 17 -2.27 10.22 6.65
N LEU A 18 -2.03 8.94 6.35
CA LEU A 18 -3.10 7.95 6.16
C LEU A 18 -3.90 7.75 7.45
N ASP A 19 -3.23 7.67 8.60
CA ASP A 19 -3.90 7.55 9.91
C ASP A 19 -4.74 8.79 10.23
N ALA A 20 -4.21 9.98 9.95
CA ALA A 20 -4.94 11.23 10.11
C ALA A 20 -6.18 11.29 9.21
N ILE A 21 -6.08 10.84 7.95
CA ILE A 21 -7.21 10.77 7.01
C ILE A 21 -8.26 9.76 7.50
N ALA A 22 -7.84 8.58 7.95
CA ALA A 22 -8.76 7.55 8.45
C ALA A 22 -9.49 7.96 9.74
N ALA A 23 -8.91 8.90 10.51
CA ALA A 23 -9.53 9.49 11.70
C ALA A 23 -10.53 10.63 11.38
N LEU A 24 -10.61 11.10 10.14
CA LEU A 24 -11.61 12.10 9.74
C LEU A 24 -13.01 11.47 9.59
N PRO A 25 -14.10 12.26 9.72
CA PRO A 25 -15.46 11.75 9.51
C PRO A 25 -15.61 11.09 8.13
N GLY A 26 -16.08 9.84 8.10
CA GLY A 26 -16.22 9.03 6.90
C GLY A 26 -15.01 8.12 6.60
N GLY A 27 -13.90 8.28 7.33
CA GLY A 27 -12.69 7.46 7.22
C GLY A 27 -12.74 6.17 8.03
N GLU A 28 -13.75 5.97 8.88
CA GLU A 28 -13.82 4.86 9.84
C GLU A 28 -13.83 3.48 9.15
N SER A 29 -14.35 3.44 7.92
CA SER A 29 -14.37 2.22 7.09
C SER A 29 -12.98 1.77 6.62
N LEU A 30 -11.95 2.63 6.73
CA LEU A 30 -10.57 2.32 6.33
C LEU A 30 -9.75 1.75 7.49
N LEU A 31 -10.26 1.86 8.71
CA LEU A 31 -9.61 1.35 9.91
C LEU A 31 -9.86 -0.16 10.05
N PRO A 32 -8.92 -0.91 10.64
CA PRO A 32 -9.11 -2.33 10.89
C PRO A 32 -10.34 -2.57 11.78
N THR A 33 -11.15 -3.56 11.40
CA THR A 33 -12.41 -3.90 12.07
C THR A 33 -12.23 -4.73 13.35
N ASP A 34 -11.09 -5.41 13.47
CA ASP A 34 -10.72 -6.19 14.64
C ASP A 34 -9.20 -6.22 14.90
N ALA A 35 -8.79 -6.85 16.01
CA ALA A 35 -7.39 -6.94 16.41
C ALA A 35 -6.51 -7.77 15.45
N GLN A 36 -7.09 -8.71 14.71
CA GLN A 36 -6.37 -9.52 13.72
C GLN A 36 -6.12 -8.68 12.45
N ALA A 37 -7.13 -7.97 11.97
CA ALA A 37 -7.01 -7.01 10.88
C ALA A 37 -5.98 -5.93 11.22
N ALA A 38 -5.99 -5.39 12.44
CA ALA A 38 -5.03 -4.39 12.89
C ALA A 38 -3.58 -4.90 12.83
N ARG A 39 -3.35 -6.15 13.26
CA ARG A 39 -2.02 -6.79 13.17
C ARG A 39 -1.57 -6.98 11.73
N LYS A 40 -2.49 -7.36 10.83
CA LYS A 40 -2.18 -7.49 9.40
C LYS A 40 -1.84 -6.14 8.78
N VAL A 41 -2.59 -5.08 9.10
CA VAL A 41 -2.31 -3.73 8.62
C VAL A 41 -0.89 -3.31 9.00
N GLU A 42 -0.53 -3.47 10.27
CA GLU A 42 0.82 -3.14 10.77
C GLU A 42 1.90 -4.00 10.10
N GLU A 43 1.66 -5.30 9.95
CA GLU A 43 2.59 -6.20 9.28
C GLU A 43 2.87 -5.77 7.84
N TRP A 44 1.82 -5.41 7.09
CA TRP A 44 1.94 -4.97 5.70
C TRP A 44 2.66 -3.64 5.57
N ARG A 45 2.31 -2.65 6.42
CA ARG A 45 3.01 -1.37 6.48
C ARG A 45 4.51 -1.56 6.73
N ARG A 46 4.86 -2.41 7.69
CA ARG A 46 6.26 -2.74 7.98
C ARG A 46 6.95 -3.42 6.79
N ARG A 47 6.31 -4.41 6.14
CA ARG A 47 6.89 -5.09 4.97
C ARG A 47 7.16 -4.12 3.82
N ILE A 48 6.27 -3.17 3.58
CA ILE A 48 6.46 -2.16 2.54
C ILE A 48 7.63 -1.24 2.90
N ASN A 49 7.61 -0.68 4.12
CA ASN A 49 8.58 0.32 4.52
C ASN A 49 9.99 -0.24 4.74
N ASP A 50 10.09 -1.41 5.36
CA ASP A 50 11.39 -1.99 5.75
C ASP A 50 12.01 -2.85 4.66
N LEU A 51 11.20 -3.42 3.75
CA LEU A 51 11.67 -4.43 2.79
C LEU A 51 11.45 -4.00 1.36
N LEU A 52 10.21 -3.68 0.98
CA LEU A 52 9.87 -3.39 -0.41
C LEU A 52 10.55 -2.11 -0.92
N LEU A 53 10.62 -1.08 -0.08
CA LEU A 53 11.24 0.20 -0.44
C LEU A 53 12.75 0.05 -0.71
N PRO A 54 13.58 -0.53 0.20
CA PRO A 54 14.99 -0.77 -0.07
C PRO A 54 15.24 -1.67 -1.28
N ASP A 55 14.53 -2.80 -1.37
CA ASP A 55 14.74 -3.78 -2.44
C ASP A 55 14.27 -3.24 -3.79
N GLY A 56 13.15 -2.49 -3.82
CA GLY A 56 12.67 -1.81 -5.02
C GLY A 56 13.68 -0.78 -5.54
N LYS A 57 14.25 0.03 -4.64
CA LYS A 57 15.31 0.98 -4.99
C LYS A 57 16.56 0.27 -5.54
N MET A 58 16.96 -0.84 -4.93
CA MET A 58 18.09 -1.66 -5.40
C MET A 58 17.80 -2.32 -6.76
N ALA A 59 16.58 -2.80 -7.01
CA ALA A 59 16.20 -3.37 -8.29
C ALA A 59 16.26 -2.33 -9.42
N VAL A 60 15.87 -1.09 -9.15
CA VAL A 60 15.85 -0.03 -10.16
C VAL A 60 17.24 0.53 -10.43
N LEU A 61 18.01 0.79 -9.37
CA LEU A 61 19.35 1.41 -9.51
C LEU A 61 20.44 0.38 -9.82
N GLY A 62 20.29 -0.85 -9.32
CA GLY A 62 21.28 -1.92 -9.42
C GLY A 62 20.91 -3.05 -10.37
N ASN A 63 19.69 -3.04 -10.95
CA ASN A 63 19.15 -4.11 -11.78
C ASN A 63 19.07 -5.49 -11.09
N ASP A 64 18.98 -5.52 -9.75
CA ASP A 64 18.80 -6.74 -8.96
C ASP A 64 17.31 -7.03 -8.74
N ARG A 65 16.73 -7.84 -9.63
CA ARG A 65 15.31 -8.20 -9.58
C ARG A 65 15.01 -9.37 -8.64
N ALA A 66 16.01 -10.18 -8.30
CA ALA A 66 15.79 -11.42 -7.55
C ALA A 66 15.31 -11.15 -6.12
N GLY A 67 15.83 -10.09 -5.49
CA GLY A 67 15.38 -9.64 -4.16
C GLY A 67 13.91 -9.24 -4.15
N VAL A 68 13.51 -8.38 -5.10
CA VAL A 68 12.12 -7.93 -5.26
C VAL A 68 11.18 -9.10 -5.53
N GLU A 69 11.51 -10.00 -6.46
CA GLU A 69 10.65 -11.15 -6.74
C GLU A 69 10.49 -12.08 -5.52
N SER A 70 11.58 -12.33 -4.78
CA SER A 70 11.53 -13.11 -3.54
C SER A 70 10.59 -12.47 -2.52
N MET A 71 10.66 -11.14 -2.37
CA MET A 71 9.77 -10.39 -1.48
C MET A 71 8.30 -10.47 -1.92
N LEU A 72 8.04 -10.29 -3.21
CA LEU A 72 6.68 -10.39 -3.76
C LEU A 72 6.07 -11.78 -3.51
N ARG A 73 6.85 -12.85 -3.61
CA ARG A 73 6.40 -14.22 -3.28
C ARG A 73 6.12 -14.42 -1.79
N VAL A 74 6.85 -13.74 -0.91
CA VAL A 74 6.57 -13.75 0.54
C VAL A 74 5.28 -12.98 0.84
N MET A 75 5.09 -11.83 0.20
CA MET A 75 3.90 -11.00 0.34
C MET A 75 2.65 -11.73 -0.17
N ASP A 76 2.73 -12.37 -1.33
CA ASP A 76 1.66 -13.18 -1.94
C ASP A 76 1.08 -14.21 -0.95
N LYS A 77 1.95 -14.96 -0.27
CA LYS A 77 1.54 -16.00 0.71
C LYS A 77 0.83 -15.45 1.95
N SER A 78 0.93 -14.15 2.22
CA SER A 78 0.26 -13.52 3.35
C SER A 78 -1.11 -12.94 3.01
N ILE A 79 -1.49 -12.93 1.72
CA ILE A 79 -2.79 -12.45 1.25
C ILE A 79 -3.82 -13.57 1.41
N VAL A 80 -4.87 -13.29 2.17
CA VAL A 80 -6.03 -14.18 2.32
C VAL A 80 -7.18 -13.76 1.39
N GLY A 81 -7.17 -12.50 0.95
CA GLY A 81 -8.06 -11.94 -0.07
C GLY A 81 -9.38 -11.35 0.49
N PRO A 82 -10.11 -10.58 -0.33
CA PRO A 82 -9.62 -9.90 -1.54
C PRO A 82 -8.69 -8.72 -1.21
N PHE A 83 -8.64 -8.28 0.05
CA PHE A 83 -7.80 -7.19 0.55
C PHE A 83 -6.82 -7.68 1.61
N LEU A 84 -5.77 -6.90 1.90
CA LEU A 84 -4.65 -7.34 2.74
C LEU A 84 -5.08 -7.71 4.17
N ALA A 85 -6.07 -7.00 4.70
CA ALA A 85 -6.61 -7.20 6.04
C ALA A 85 -8.02 -7.82 6.05
N GLY A 86 -8.49 -8.34 4.91
CA GLY A 86 -9.86 -8.84 4.73
C GLY A 86 -10.75 -7.81 4.02
N ASP A 87 -11.00 -6.68 4.69
CA ASP A 87 -11.67 -5.52 4.10
C ASP A 87 -10.67 -4.51 3.52
N TYR A 88 -11.13 -3.66 2.59
CA TYR A 88 -10.31 -2.60 2.01
C TYR A 88 -9.96 -1.57 3.08
N SER A 89 -8.67 -1.32 3.28
CA SER A 89 -8.18 -0.56 4.42
C SER A 89 -6.99 0.34 4.06
N ILE A 90 -6.50 1.07 5.06
CA ILE A 90 -5.24 1.84 4.95
C ILE A 90 -4.03 0.98 4.55
N ALA A 91 -4.04 -0.34 4.79
CA ALA A 91 -2.97 -1.23 4.32
C ALA A 91 -2.98 -1.36 2.79
N ASP A 92 -4.16 -1.49 2.18
CA ASP A 92 -4.27 -1.57 0.72
C ASP A 92 -3.87 -0.23 0.09
N ILE A 93 -4.30 0.87 0.70
CA ILE A 93 -3.97 2.24 0.25
C ILE A 93 -2.47 2.49 0.32
N SER A 94 -1.80 2.06 1.40
CA SER A 94 -0.35 2.23 1.53
C SER A 94 0.43 1.33 0.56
N ALA A 95 -0.06 0.12 0.29
CA ALA A 95 0.59 -0.86 -0.60
C ALA A 95 0.43 -0.54 -2.09
N ALA A 96 -0.76 -0.05 -2.49
CA ALA A 96 -1.14 0.16 -3.88
C ALA A 96 -0.09 0.89 -4.74
N PRO A 97 0.44 2.07 -4.36
CA PRO A 97 1.40 2.79 -5.21
C PRO A 97 2.69 2.01 -5.47
N PHE A 98 3.14 1.21 -4.50
CA PHE A 98 4.37 0.42 -4.67
C PHE A 98 4.15 -0.78 -5.58
N ILE A 99 3.05 -1.52 -5.40
CA ILE A 99 2.77 -2.68 -6.24
C ILE A 99 2.43 -2.26 -7.68
N GLN A 100 1.66 -1.18 -7.86
CA GLN A 100 1.41 -0.57 -9.17
C GLN A 100 2.72 -0.33 -9.93
N ARG A 101 3.72 0.21 -9.23
CA ARG A 101 5.01 0.55 -9.82
C ARG A 101 5.79 -0.70 -10.21
N LEU A 102 5.89 -1.67 -9.30
CA LEU A 102 6.59 -2.93 -9.56
C LEU A 102 5.96 -3.69 -10.72
N GLU A 103 4.63 -3.75 -10.79
CA GLU A 103 3.94 -4.36 -11.92
C GLU A 103 4.25 -3.60 -13.23
N SER A 104 4.23 -2.27 -13.21
CA SER A 104 4.47 -1.46 -14.41
C SER A 104 5.94 -1.55 -14.91
N GLU A 105 6.91 -1.64 -14.00
CA GLU A 105 8.34 -1.68 -14.34
C GLU A 105 8.86 -3.10 -14.65
N PHE A 106 8.39 -4.10 -13.90
CA PHE A 106 8.97 -5.45 -13.91
C PHE A 106 7.94 -6.55 -14.22
N GLY A 107 6.65 -6.25 -14.07
CA GLY A 107 5.62 -7.27 -13.98
C GLY A 107 5.61 -7.98 -12.62
N LEU A 108 4.46 -8.51 -12.22
CA LEU A 108 4.37 -9.41 -11.08
C LEU A 108 4.79 -10.82 -11.48
N PRO A 109 5.52 -11.57 -10.62
CA PRO A 109 5.86 -12.96 -10.88
C PRO A 109 4.62 -13.80 -11.21
N ASP A 110 4.78 -14.76 -12.13
CA ASP A 110 3.68 -15.60 -12.60
C ASP A 110 3.10 -16.49 -11.48
N ASP A 111 3.91 -16.84 -10.49
CA ASP A 111 3.52 -17.65 -9.34
C ASP A 111 2.89 -16.87 -8.18
N CYS A 112 2.72 -15.53 -8.32
CA CYS A 112 2.07 -14.67 -7.33
C CYS A 112 0.58 -14.45 -7.65
N GLU A 113 -0.22 -15.52 -7.60
CA GLU A 113 -1.64 -15.49 -7.95
C GLU A 113 -2.47 -14.59 -7.02
N MET A 114 -2.20 -14.64 -5.71
CA MET A 114 -2.97 -13.90 -4.71
C MET A 114 -2.68 -12.40 -4.76
N LEU A 115 -1.42 -12.03 -4.98
CA LEU A 115 -1.01 -10.65 -5.17
C LEU A 115 -1.61 -10.06 -6.44
N ARG A 116 -1.68 -10.84 -7.52
CA ARG A 116 -2.33 -10.42 -8.76
C ARG A 116 -3.85 -10.23 -8.57
N ALA A 117 -4.50 -11.17 -7.89
CA ALA A 117 -5.93 -11.06 -7.57
C ALA A 117 -6.22 -9.84 -6.68
N TRP A 118 -5.37 -9.60 -5.67
CA TRP A 118 -5.42 -8.41 -4.82
C TRP A 118 -5.25 -7.13 -5.64
N TRP A 119 -4.25 -7.09 -6.53
CA TRP A 119 -3.99 -5.90 -7.34
C TRP A 119 -5.14 -5.58 -8.29
N ILE A 120 -5.76 -6.59 -8.91
CA ILE A 120 -6.98 -6.41 -9.70
C ILE A 120 -8.11 -5.83 -8.84
N ALA A 121 -8.33 -6.36 -7.64
CA ALA A 121 -9.36 -5.87 -6.74
C ALA A 121 -9.12 -4.39 -6.34
N VAL A 122 -7.89 -4.04 -5.99
CA VAL A 122 -7.51 -2.68 -5.57
C VAL A 122 -7.55 -1.70 -6.74
N SER A 123 -6.94 -2.04 -7.87
CA SER A 123 -6.89 -1.16 -9.06
C SER A 123 -8.24 -0.93 -9.73
N SER A 124 -9.21 -1.84 -9.54
CA SER A 124 -10.59 -1.64 -10.02
C SER A 124 -11.37 -0.58 -9.25
N ARG A 125 -10.87 -0.12 -8.10
CA ARG A 125 -11.53 0.94 -7.32
C ARG A 125 -11.32 2.29 -8.01
N GLU A 126 -12.40 3.05 -8.17
CA GLU A 126 -12.37 4.37 -8.81
C GLU A 126 -11.31 5.30 -8.20
N ALA A 127 -11.23 5.34 -6.87
CA ALA A 127 -10.25 6.18 -6.15
C ALA A 127 -8.78 5.82 -6.46
N VAL A 128 -8.49 4.56 -6.81
CA VAL A 128 -7.14 4.12 -7.21
C VAL A 128 -6.96 4.38 -8.71
N ALA A 129 -7.93 4.01 -9.54
CA ALA A 129 -7.86 4.21 -10.98
C ALA A 129 -7.61 5.68 -11.38
N GLN A 130 -8.17 6.62 -10.63
CA GLN A 130 -7.98 8.07 -10.85
C GLN A 130 -6.58 8.59 -10.47
N THR A 131 -5.80 7.85 -9.67
CA THR A 131 -4.47 8.26 -9.19
C THR A 131 -3.32 7.60 -9.93
N VAL A 132 -3.59 6.55 -10.71
CA VAL A 132 -2.59 5.89 -11.55
C VAL A 132 -2.13 6.85 -12.64
N GLN A 133 -0.87 7.27 -12.57
CA GLN A 133 -0.22 8.08 -13.59
C GLN A 133 0.85 7.26 -14.30
N GLY A 134 0.92 7.37 -15.63
CA GLY A 134 1.90 6.65 -16.46
C GLY A 134 3.31 7.25 -16.48
N SER A 135 3.54 8.38 -15.82
CA SER A 135 4.81 9.13 -15.89
C SER A 135 5.82 8.73 -14.82
N TRP A 136 7.09 8.99 -15.16
CA TRP A 136 8.31 8.61 -14.45
C TRP A 136 8.34 9.11 -13.00
N TRP A 137 8.40 8.18 -12.04
CA TRP A 137 8.64 8.47 -10.64
C TRP A 137 10.06 8.07 -10.26
N TRP A 138 10.72 8.88 -9.44
CA TRP A 138 12.04 8.59 -8.88
C TRP A 138 11.84 7.89 -7.54
N TRP A 139 12.49 6.74 -7.36
CA TRP A 139 12.55 6.06 -6.06
C TRP A 139 13.41 6.92 -5.12
N TRP A 140 12.78 7.77 -4.30
CA TRP A 140 13.44 8.58 -3.28
C TRP A 140 14.07 7.69 -2.20
#